data_AF-A0A3P9IUJ0-F1
#
_entry.id   AF-A0A3P9IUJ0-F1
#
_cell.length_a   1.000
_cell.length_b   1.000
_cell.length_c   1.000
_cell.angle_alpha   90.00
_cell.angle_beta   90.00
_cell.angle_gamma   90.00
#
_symmetry.space_group_name_H-M   'P 1'
#
loop_
_entity.id
_entity.type
_entity.pdbx_description
1 polymer ?
#
loop_
_entity_poly.entity_id
_entity_poly.type
_entity_poly.pdbx_seq_one_letter_code
_entity_poly.pdbx_strand_id
1 'polypeptide(L)' 'VMVSWEPSKGALSYTTVAQGSAGYNSTCSNTETTCLLDDLLCGLNYTITVIASDPCIPQHVTAEMVCSNDTGVVSWEE' A
#
# COMPACT_ATOMS: atom_id res chain seq x y z
N VAL A 1 12.60 2.96 16.78
CA VAL A 1 11.68 4.13 16.79
C VAL A 1 10.28 3.64 16.48
N MET A 2 9.28 3.98 17.30
CA MET A 2 7.89 3.61 17.04
C MET A 2 7.17 4.77 16.34
N VAL A 3 6.45 4.44 15.28
CA VAL A 3 5.66 5.40 14.48
C VAL A 3 4.20 4.96 14.45
N SER A 4 3.29 5.93 14.45
CA SER A 4 1.85 5.69 14.46
C SER A 4 1.13 6.70 13.56
N TRP A 5 0.08 6.27 12.89
CA TRP A 5 -0.74 7.10 12.00
C TRP A 5 -2.23 6.81 12.21
N GLU A 6 -3.09 7.62 11.60
CA GLU A 6 -4.54 7.38 11.58
C GLU A 6 -4.92 6.44 10.43
N PRO A 7 -5.91 5.55 10.63
CA PRO A 7 -6.34 4.64 9.58
C PRO A 7 -6.94 5.39 8.39
N SER A 8 -6.53 5.02 7.19
CA SER A 8 -7.12 5.51 5.94
C SER A 8 -8.34 4.68 5.56
N LYS A 9 -9.34 5.30 4.90
CA LYS A 9 -10.51 4.56 4.38
C LYS A 9 -10.06 3.56 3.29
N GLY A 10 -10.56 2.33 3.38
CA GLY A 10 -10.26 1.24 2.42
C GLY A 10 -8.93 0.53 2.67
N ALA A 11 -7.96 1.17 3.33
CA ALA A 11 -6.64 0.58 3.52
C ALA A 11 -6.66 -0.71 4.35
N LEU A 12 -6.22 -1.81 3.75
CA LEU A 12 -6.12 -3.13 4.39
C LEU A 12 -4.72 -3.40 4.95
N SER A 13 -3.71 -2.72 4.42
CA SER A 13 -2.33 -2.83 4.88
C SER A 13 -1.59 -1.52 4.74
N TYR A 14 -0.52 -1.39 5.51
CA TYR A 14 0.35 -0.22 5.51
C TYR A 14 1.79 -0.67 5.35
N THR A 15 2.53 0.04 4.51
CA THR A 15 3.97 -0.10 4.37
C THR A 15 4.62 1.21 4.77
N THR A 16 5.41 1.16 5.83
CA THR A 16 6.17 2.32 6.31
C THR A 16 7.62 2.17 5.92
N VAL A 17 8.17 3.21 5.28
CA VAL A 17 9.55 3.29 4.84
C VAL A 17 10.21 4.46 5.55
N ALA A 18 11.31 4.18 6.25
CA ALA A 18 12.20 5.16 6.82
C ALA A 18 13.44 5.27 5.96
N GLN A 19 13.65 6.43 5.32
CA GLN A 19 14.79 6.67 4.44
C GLN A 19 15.76 7.65 5.08
N GLY A 20 16.95 7.17 5.44
CA GLY A 20 18.02 7.96 6.04
C GLY A 20 19.07 8.39 5.03
N SER A 21 19.89 9.35 5.42
CA SER A 21 21.11 9.71 4.68
C SER A 21 22.10 8.52 4.66
N ALA A 22 22.87 8.40 3.57
CA ALA A 22 23.88 7.35 3.36
C ALA A 22 23.36 5.91 3.10
N GLY A 23 22.10 5.77 2.65
CA GLY A 23 21.57 4.48 2.17
C GLY A 23 21.01 3.58 3.27
N TYR A 24 20.97 4.05 4.52
CA TYR A 24 20.29 3.37 5.60
C TYR A 24 18.78 3.54 5.46
N ASN A 25 18.08 2.47 5.16
CA ASN A 25 16.63 2.41 5.13
C ASN A 25 16.12 1.32 6.07
N SER A 26 14.96 1.56 6.65
CA SER A 26 14.21 0.54 7.41
C SER A 26 12.79 0.52 6.88
N THR A 27 12.24 -0.67 6.70
CA THR A 27 10.91 -0.86 6.12
C THR A 27 10.13 -1.85 6.96
N CYS A 28 8.84 -1.60 7.09
CA CYS A 28 7.95 -2.39 7.91
C CYS A 28 6.58 -2.41 7.24
N SER A 29 6.00 -3.59 7.15
CA SER A 29 4.71 -3.82 6.50
C SER A 29 3.80 -4.59 7.45
N ASN A 30 2.66 -4.00 7.79
CA ASN A 30 1.65 -4.62 8.66
C ASN A 30 0.25 -4.09 8.37
N THR A 31 -0.76 -4.65 9.03
CA THR A 31 -2.17 -4.21 8.92
C THR A 31 -2.57 -3.24 10.02
N GLU A 32 -1.70 -3.06 11.02
CA GLU A 32 -1.91 -2.11 12.11
C GLU A 32 -1.56 -0.68 11.69
N THR A 33 -1.99 0.31 12.48
CA THR A 33 -1.64 1.72 12.25
C THR A 33 -0.40 2.16 13.03
N THR A 34 0.39 1.18 13.46
CA THR A 34 1.61 1.36 14.25
C THR A 34 2.70 0.47 13.71
N CYS A 35 3.93 0.96 13.69
CA CYS A 35 5.08 0.18 13.27
C CYS A 35 6.33 0.51 14.09
N LEU A 36 7.13 -0.52 14.36
CA LEU A 36 8.45 -0.39 14.97
C LEU A 36 9.53 -0.44 13.89
N LEU A 37 10.34 0.61 13.81
CA LEU A 37 11.55 0.70 12.99
C LEU A 37 12.76 0.50 13.91
N ASP A 38 13.30 -0.70 13.92
CA ASP A 38 14.39 -1.17 14.78
C ASP A 38 15.78 -0.88 14.21
N ASP A 39 15.94 -0.87 12.88
CA ASP A 39 17.24 -0.68 12.21
C ASP A 39 17.58 0.79 11.90
N LEU A 40 17.43 1.68 12.88
CA LEU A 40 17.73 3.12 12.72
C LEU A 40 18.98 3.52 13.51
N LEU A 41 19.90 4.22 12.83
CA LEU A 41 21.11 4.75 13.44
C LEU A 41 20.85 6.10 14.12
N CYS A 42 21.40 6.26 15.32
CA CYS A 42 21.33 7.51 16.06
C CYS A 42 22.10 8.63 15.34
N GLY A 43 21.54 9.84 15.31
CA GLY A 43 22.21 11.03 14.77
C GLY A 43 22.02 11.27 13.28
N LEU A 44 21.23 10.43 12.59
CA LEU A 44 20.82 10.65 11.21
C LEU A 44 19.39 11.20 11.14
N ASN A 45 19.14 12.03 10.12
CA ASN A 45 17.79 12.47 9.79
C ASN A 45 17.16 11.44 8.85
N TYR A 46 15.95 10.99 9.20
CA TYR A 46 15.16 10.04 8.42
C TYR A 46 13.88 10.71 7.92
N THR A 47 13.55 10.48 6.65
CA THR A 47 12.25 10.79 6.08
C THR A 47 11.37 9.56 6.20
N ILE A 48 10.24 9.69 6.89
CA ILE A 48 9.28 8.59 7.07
C ILE A 48 8.14 8.75 6.08
N THR A 49 7.88 7.70 5.31
CA THR A 49 6.78 7.62 4.34
C THR A 49 5.89 6.44 4.71
N VAL A 50 4.59 6.67 4.89
CA VAL A 50 3.59 5.63 5.12
C VAL A 50 2.74 5.48 3.86
N ILE A 51 2.68 4.28 3.32
CA ILE A 51 1.92 3.92 2.13
C ILE A 51 0.77 3.03 2.58
N ALA A 52 -0.45 3.51 2.40
CA ALA A 52 -1.66 2.74 2.62
C ALA A 52 -1.99 1.95 1.35
N SER A 53 -2.23 0.65 1.50
CA SER A 53 -2.55 -0.26 0.42
C SER A 53 -3.95 -0.84 0.63
N ASP A 54 -4.81 -0.58 -0.35
CA ASP A 54 -6.11 -1.21 -0.49
C ASP A 54 -6.07 -2.07 -1.77
N PRO A 55 -6.14 -3.40 -1.66
CA PRO A 55 -6.30 -4.24 -2.84
C PRO A 55 -7.73 -4.06 -3.37
N CYS A 56 -7.89 -3.12 -4.30
CA CYS A 56 -9.08 -2.99 -5.14
C CYS A 56 -9.15 -4.18 -6.12
N ILE A 57 -9.51 -5.35 -5.58
CA ILE A 57 -9.69 -6.57 -6.36
C ILE A 57 -11.08 -6.48 -7.01
N PRO A 58 -11.17 -6.45 -8.35
CA PRO A 58 -12.46 -6.36 -9.02
C PRO A 58 -13.33 -7.56 -8.66
N GLN A 59 -14.54 -7.30 -8.19
CA GLN A 59 -15.53 -8.31 -7.86
C GLN A 59 -16.50 -8.49 -9.03
N HIS A 60 -17.17 -9.63 -9.09
CA HIS A 60 -18.21 -9.90 -10.10
C HIS A 60 -17.76 -9.66 -11.55
N VAL A 61 -16.54 -10.06 -11.91
CA VAL A 61 -16.02 -9.91 -13.27
C VAL A 61 -16.86 -10.72 -14.26
N THR A 62 -17.47 -10.04 -15.21
CA THR A 62 -18.22 -10.65 -16.32
C THR A 62 -17.59 -10.25 -17.64
N ALA A 63 -17.64 -11.18 -18.60
CA ALA A 63 -17.14 -10.97 -19.95
C ALA A 63 -18.23 -11.37 -20.94
N GLU A 64 -18.58 -10.46 -21.84
CA GLU A 64 -19.61 -10.63 -22.85
C GLU A 64 -19.03 -10.36 -24.25
N MET A 65 -19.48 -11.12 -25.23
CA MET A 65 -19.09 -10.92 -26.63
C MET A 65 -20.23 -10.26 -27.39
N VAL A 66 -19.93 -9.11 -27.98
CA VAL A 66 -20.82 -8.40 -28.90
C VAL A 66 -20.51 -8.87 -30.32
N CYS A 67 -21.24 -9.90 -30.76
CA CYS A 67 -21.02 -10.56 -32.05
C CYS A 67 -21.29 -9.65 -33.27
N SER A 68 -21.99 -8.51 -33.08
CA SER A 68 -22.31 -7.60 -34.19
C SER A 68 -21.12 -6.78 -34.68
N ASN A 69 -20.06 -6.66 -33.86
CA ASN A 69 -18.87 -5.88 -34.18
C ASN A 69 -17.59 -6.51 -33.60
N ASP A 70 -17.61 -7.82 -33.33
CA ASP A 70 -16.48 -8.60 -32.79
C ASP A 70 -15.84 -7.99 -31.52
N THR A 71 -16.62 -7.28 -30.70
CA THR A 71 -16.11 -6.61 -29.51
C THR A 71 -16.33 -7.46 -28.26
N GLY A 72 -15.29 -7.62 -27.45
CA GLY A 72 -15.40 -8.18 -26.10
C GLY A 72 -15.62 -7.06 -25.07
N VAL A 73 -16.71 -7.14 -24.30
CA VAL A 73 -17.01 -6.25 -23.17
C VAL A 73 -16.64 -6.99 -21.88
N VAL A 74 -15.88 -6.34 -21.01
CA VAL A 74 -15.57 -6.83 -19.67
C VAL A 74 -16.09 -5.81 -18.66
N SER A 75 -16.81 -6.28 -17.65
CA SER A 75 -17.35 -5.43 -16.58
C SER A 75 -17.11 -6.06 -15.21
N TRP A 76 -16.98 -5.23 -14.19
CA TRP A 76 -16.74 -5.63 -12.81
C TRP A 76 -17.35 -4.61 -11.85
N GLU A 77 -17.53 -5.02 -10.60
CA GLU A 77 -17.96 -4.18 -9.48
C GLU A 77 -16.77 -3.92 -8.55
N GLU A 78 -16.72 -2.71 -7.98
CA GLU A 78 -15.71 -2.27 -7.02
C GLU A 78 -16.19 -2.52 -5.58
#